data_AF-A0A2I2G0J6-F1
#
_entry.id   AF-A0A2I2G0J6-F1
#
_cell.length_a   1.000
_cell.length_b   1.000
_cell.length_c   1.000
_cell.angle_alpha   90.00
_cell.angle_beta   90.00
_cell.angle_gamma   90.00
#
_symmetry.space_group_name_H-M   'P 1'
#
loop_
_entity.id
_entity.type
_entity.pdbx_description
1 polymer ?
#
loop_
_entity_poly.entity_id
_entity_poly.type
_entity_poly.pdbx_seq_one_letter_code
_entity_poly.pdbx_strand_id
1 'polypeptide(L)'
;MEDGTPLPPNDAMFRALMYWGEENAIQIREAHLSKGGWEGWMQEEMRFLFNAGREDNCYEDNEKMAADIVLTPGLSGAEVFPNEPYVGEECAIIELKCESYFNAHKFKGEVKKDIQKVNGGLFKSRMFQGGCNIYCVALAMSNEGACDMEDLGLELFEFDDAEAPFQVWWCVRTIDAEEFSGEEEEDADYWDDDDTLEDDEDETVDDGTYAQGYSNGYNHQYGAYN
;
A
#
# COMPACT_ATOMS: atom_id res chain seq x y z
N MET A 1 1.43 -36.83 -10.17
CA MET A 1 1.07 -36.02 -9.00
C MET A 1 1.24 -34.61 -9.49
N GLU A 2 0.14 -33.88 -9.69
CA GLU A 2 0.23 -32.45 -9.94
C GLU A 2 0.80 -31.84 -8.66
N ASP A 3 2.08 -31.51 -8.71
CA ASP A 3 2.75 -30.67 -7.73
C ASP A 3 2.26 -29.25 -8.06
N GLY A 4 1.00 -28.98 -7.74
CA GLY A 4 0.39 -27.69 -8.01
C GLY A 4 0.91 -26.74 -6.94
N THR A 5 1.83 -25.86 -7.31
CA THR A 5 2.18 -24.70 -6.50
C THR A 5 0.88 -24.00 -6.14
N PRO A 6 0.56 -23.84 -4.84
CA PRO A 6 -0.68 -23.18 -4.43
C PRO A 6 -0.78 -21.80 -5.08
N LEU A 7 -1.92 -21.52 -5.71
CA LEU A 7 -2.22 -20.19 -6.23
C LEU A 7 -2.78 -19.34 -5.09
N PRO A 8 -2.42 -18.05 -5.00
CA PRO A 8 -3.03 -17.16 -4.05
C PRO A 8 -4.53 -17.01 -4.34
N PRO A 9 -5.37 -16.85 -3.30
CA PRO A 9 -6.72 -16.35 -3.52
C PRO A 9 -6.62 -15.00 -4.27
N ASN A 10 -7.56 -14.72 -5.18
CA ASN A 10 -7.52 -13.52 -6.02
C ASN A 10 -6.20 -13.37 -6.84
N ASP A 11 -5.77 -14.44 -7.50
CA ASP A 11 -4.55 -14.50 -8.32
C ASP A 11 -4.50 -13.45 -9.45
N ALA A 12 -5.65 -12.93 -9.89
CA ALA A 12 -5.76 -11.82 -10.84
C ALA A 12 -4.92 -10.59 -10.43
N MET A 13 -4.87 -10.27 -9.14
CA MET A 13 -4.04 -9.18 -8.61
C MET A 13 -2.54 -9.47 -8.79
N PHE A 14 -2.12 -10.71 -8.55
CA PHE A 14 -0.73 -11.14 -8.72
C PHE A 14 -0.32 -11.16 -10.19
N ARG A 15 -1.23 -11.53 -11.09
CA ARG A 15 -1.03 -11.41 -12.55
C ARG A 15 -0.87 -9.95 -12.97
N ALA A 16 -1.71 -9.05 -12.44
CA ALA A 16 -1.60 -7.62 -12.72
C ALA A 16 -0.26 -7.04 -12.25
N LEU A 17 0.24 -7.46 -11.09
CA LEU A 17 1.58 -7.11 -10.61
C LEU A 17 2.68 -7.56 -11.58
N MET A 18 2.58 -8.78 -12.10
CA MET A 18 3.55 -9.31 -13.06
C MET A 18 3.53 -8.56 -14.39
N TYR A 19 2.35 -8.29 -14.97
CA TYR A 19 2.24 -7.50 -16.20
C TYR A 19 2.74 -6.08 -16.01
N TRP A 20 2.37 -5.41 -14.91
CA TRP A 20 2.91 -4.09 -14.61
C TRP A 20 4.44 -4.10 -14.45
N GLY A 21 4.98 -5.13 -13.81
CA GLY A 21 6.42 -5.32 -13.66
C GLY A 21 7.16 -5.47 -14.99
N GLU A 22 6.58 -6.21 -15.93
CA GLU A 22 7.11 -6.35 -17.29
C GLU A 22 7.07 -5.04 -18.07
N GLU A 23 5.93 -4.35 -18.08
CA GLU A 23 5.75 -3.05 -18.77
C GLU A 23 6.73 -1.98 -18.26
N ASN A 24 7.10 -2.06 -16.99
CA ASN A 24 7.98 -1.10 -16.31
C ASN A 24 9.40 -1.62 -16.05
N ALA A 25 9.79 -2.73 -16.69
CA ALA A 25 10.99 -3.47 -16.32
C ALA A 25 12.28 -2.63 -16.31
N ILE A 26 12.43 -1.70 -17.28
CA ILE A 26 13.61 -0.83 -17.38
C ILE A 26 13.63 0.16 -16.20
N GLN A 27 12.52 0.85 -15.96
CA GLN A 27 12.37 1.86 -14.92
C GLN A 27 12.55 1.24 -13.52
N ILE A 28 12.03 0.03 -13.30
CA ILE A 28 12.23 -0.71 -12.05
C ILE A 28 13.71 -1.03 -11.84
N ARG A 29 14.43 -1.49 -12.87
CA ARG A 29 15.88 -1.77 -12.76
C ARG A 29 16.68 -0.51 -12.41
N GLU A 30 16.30 0.64 -12.95
CA GLU A 30 16.92 1.93 -12.61
C GLU A 30 16.57 2.37 -11.18
N ALA A 31 15.29 2.31 -10.80
CA ALA A 31 14.80 2.73 -9.51
C ALA A 31 15.25 1.83 -8.35
N HIS A 32 15.43 0.52 -8.61
CA HIS A 32 16.04 -0.44 -7.68
C HIS A 32 17.44 0.01 -7.22
N LEU A 33 18.19 0.68 -8.10
CA LEU A 33 19.52 1.24 -7.80
C LEU A 33 19.45 2.65 -7.20
N SER A 34 18.26 3.18 -6.92
CA SER A 34 18.09 4.51 -6.31
C SER A 34 17.95 4.43 -4.79
N LYS A 35 18.35 5.49 -4.07
CA LYS A 35 18.26 5.52 -2.59
C LYS A 35 16.83 5.49 -2.06
N GLY A 36 15.87 6.01 -2.83
CA GLY A 36 14.44 5.99 -2.48
C GLY A 36 13.75 4.67 -2.81
N GLY A 37 14.44 3.78 -3.55
CA GLY A 37 13.85 2.57 -4.06
C GLY A 37 12.71 2.84 -5.04
N TRP A 38 11.79 1.90 -5.13
CA TRP A 38 10.67 1.92 -6.07
C TRP A 38 9.33 1.53 -5.42
N GLU A 39 9.34 1.21 -4.11
CA GLU A 39 8.16 0.77 -3.36
C GLU A 39 7.03 1.80 -3.39
N GLY A 40 7.30 3.05 -2.98
CA GLY A 40 6.26 4.07 -2.93
C GLY A 40 5.68 4.44 -4.30
N TRP A 41 6.49 4.35 -5.36
CA TRP A 41 6.00 4.52 -6.74
C TRP A 41 5.08 3.36 -7.14
N MET A 42 5.52 2.13 -6.93
CA MET A 42 4.72 0.93 -7.22
C MET A 42 3.39 0.97 -6.46
N GLN A 43 3.41 1.29 -5.16
CA GLN A 43 2.20 1.37 -4.34
C GLN A 43 1.19 2.38 -4.91
N GLU A 44 1.64 3.52 -5.44
CA GLU A 44 0.76 4.51 -6.08
C GLU A 44 0.19 4.00 -7.41
N GLU A 45 1.03 3.40 -8.26
CA GLU A 45 0.60 2.84 -9.55
C GLU A 45 -0.42 1.70 -9.37
N MET A 46 -0.18 0.80 -8.41
CA MET A 46 -1.10 -0.29 -8.10
C MET A 46 -2.41 0.22 -7.52
N ARG A 47 -2.38 1.24 -6.65
CA ARG A 47 -3.60 1.88 -6.16
C ARG A 47 -4.42 2.47 -7.30
N PHE A 48 -3.77 3.15 -8.25
CA PHE A 48 -4.46 3.67 -9.43
C PHE A 48 -5.03 2.53 -10.30
N LEU A 49 -4.23 1.51 -10.59
CA LEU A 49 -4.62 0.37 -11.42
C LEU A 49 -5.83 -0.38 -10.84
N PHE A 50 -5.86 -0.56 -9.52
CA PHE A 50 -6.92 -1.28 -8.84
C PHE A 50 -8.12 -0.39 -8.46
N ASN A 51 -8.07 0.92 -8.72
CA ASN A 51 -8.99 1.89 -8.12
C ASN A 51 -9.11 1.67 -6.59
N ALA A 52 -7.95 1.47 -5.94
CA ALA A 52 -7.85 1.15 -4.53
C ALA A 52 -7.77 2.43 -3.70
N GLY A 53 -8.42 2.40 -2.54
CA GLY A 53 -8.24 3.43 -1.53
C GLY A 53 -6.92 3.25 -0.76
N ARG A 54 -6.47 4.33 -0.12
CA ARG A 54 -5.61 4.26 1.07
C ARG A 54 -6.56 4.27 2.26
N GLU A 55 -6.89 3.11 2.83
CA GLU A 55 -7.60 3.14 4.10
C GLU A 55 -6.61 3.46 5.22
N ASP A 56 -6.38 4.76 5.38
CA ASP A 56 -6.03 5.30 6.68
C ASP A 56 -7.10 4.78 7.66
N ASN A 57 -6.67 4.09 8.72
CA ASN A 57 -7.52 3.48 9.75
C ASN A 57 -8.18 2.12 9.41
N CYS A 58 -7.59 1.25 8.57
CA CYS A 58 -8.05 -0.14 8.47
C CYS A 58 -7.73 -0.96 9.75
N TYR A 59 -6.70 -0.56 10.50
CA TYR A 59 -6.32 -1.16 11.78
C TYR A 59 -7.08 -0.49 12.94
N GLU A 60 -7.58 -1.29 13.90
CA GLU A 60 -8.29 -0.79 15.09
C GLU A 60 -7.34 -0.18 16.13
N ASP A 61 -6.19 -0.81 16.34
CA ASP A 61 -5.30 -0.49 17.47
C ASP A 61 -4.38 0.71 17.25
N ASN A 62 -4.38 1.30 16.04
CA ASN A 62 -3.39 2.33 15.72
C ASN A 62 -3.81 3.23 14.55
N GLU A 63 -4.24 4.45 14.85
CA GLU A 63 -4.55 5.51 13.88
C GLU A 63 -3.40 5.84 12.91
N LYS A 64 -2.16 5.41 13.21
CA LYS A 64 -0.99 5.61 12.34
C LYS A 64 -0.63 4.40 11.49
N MET A 65 -1.30 3.27 11.67
CA MET A 65 -1.10 2.10 10.82
C MET A 65 -2.05 2.16 9.63
N ALA A 66 -1.45 2.29 8.45
CA ALA A 66 -2.14 2.10 7.18
C ALA A 66 -1.63 0.80 6.55
N ALA A 67 -2.52 0.11 5.84
CA ALA A 67 -2.09 -0.88 4.86
C ALA A 67 -1.56 -0.16 3.62
N ASP A 68 -0.69 -0.82 2.86
CA ASP A 68 -0.13 -0.23 1.64
C ASP A 68 -1.20 -0.13 0.55
N ILE A 69 -2.04 -1.16 0.42
CA ILE A 69 -3.15 -1.23 -0.54
C ILE A 69 -4.35 -1.94 0.10
N VAL A 70 -5.55 -1.41 -0.12
CA VAL A 70 -6.81 -2.02 0.30
C VAL A 70 -7.77 -2.10 -0.88
N LEU A 71 -8.23 -3.32 -1.18
CA LEU A 71 -9.24 -3.61 -2.20
C LEU A 71 -10.56 -3.88 -1.49
N THR A 72 -11.57 -3.05 -1.76
CA THR A 72 -12.91 -3.18 -1.19
C THR A 72 -13.93 -3.58 -2.26
N PRO A 73 -14.85 -4.51 -1.95
CA PRO A 73 -15.96 -4.89 -2.83
C PRO A 73 -16.73 -3.68 -3.38
N GLY A 74 -17.07 -3.71 -4.67
CA GLY A 74 -17.91 -2.71 -5.33
C GLY A 74 -17.26 -1.36 -5.65
N LEU A 75 -16.09 -1.04 -5.06
CA LEU A 75 -15.33 0.17 -5.35
C LEU A 75 -14.04 -0.13 -6.12
N SER A 76 -13.28 -1.13 -5.67
CA SER A 76 -12.01 -1.52 -6.29
C SER A 76 -12.25 -2.32 -7.58
N GLY A 77 -11.61 -1.91 -8.68
CA GLY A 77 -11.70 -2.54 -10.00
C GLY A 77 -12.99 -2.31 -10.78
N ALA A 78 -14.06 -1.77 -10.17
CA ALA A 78 -15.39 -1.64 -10.79
C ALA A 78 -15.40 -0.74 -12.04
N GLU A 79 -14.56 0.31 -12.09
CA GLU A 79 -14.47 1.22 -13.23
C GLU A 79 -13.39 0.83 -14.26
N VAL A 80 -12.37 0.07 -13.83
CA VAL A 80 -11.20 -0.27 -14.65
C VAL A 80 -11.40 -1.61 -15.38
N PHE A 81 -12.07 -2.58 -14.74
CA PHE A 81 -12.39 -3.89 -15.31
C PHE A 81 -13.84 -4.29 -15.01
N PRO A 82 -14.83 -3.75 -15.77
CA PRO A 82 -16.26 -3.92 -15.49
C PRO A 82 -16.79 -5.37 -15.57
N ASN A 83 -15.96 -6.33 -16.00
CA ASN A 83 -16.33 -7.75 -16.11
C ASN A 83 -15.48 -8.69 -15.24
N GLU A 84 -14.41 -8.21 -14.59
CA GLU A 84 -13.46 -9.00 -13.79
C GLU A 84 -12.97 -8.16 -12.60
N PRO A 85 -13.78 -7.97 -11.55
CA PRO A 85 -13.35 -7.21 -10.39
C PRO A 85 -12.20 -7.96 -9.68
N TYR A 86 -11.16 -7.23 -9.26
CA TYR A 86 -10.01 -7.81 -8.54
C TYR A 86 -10.38 -8.46 -7.21
N VAL A 87 -11.51 -8.04 -6.64
CA VAL A 87 -12.15 -8.65 -5.48
C VAL A 87 -13.67 -8.70 -5.70
N GLY A 88 -14.29 -9.83 -5.35
CA GLY A 88 -15.73 -10.03 -5.47
C GLY A 88 -16.48 -9.50 -4.25
N GLU A 89 -16.84 -10.39 -3.32
CA GLU A 89 -17.51 -10.06 -2.05
C GLU A 89 -16.52 -9.90 -0.89
N GLU A 90 -15.29 -10.39 -1.02
CA GLU A 90 -14.24 -10.34 -0.01
C GLU A 90 -13.41 -9.06 -0.10
N CYS A 91 -12.95 -8.53 1.02
CA CYS A 91 -11.90 -7.52 1.01
C CYS A 91 -10.52 -8.15 0.76
N ALA A 92 -9.58 -7.38 0.21
CA ALA A 92 -8.16 -7.74 0.26
C ALA A 92 -7.33 -6.61 0.84
N ILE A 93 -6.47 -6.95 1.81
CA ILE A 93 -5.52 -6.01 2.43
C ILE A 93 -4.12 -6.47 2.08
N ILE A 94 -3.25 -5.55 1.69
CA ILE A 94 -1.92 -5.88 1.20
C ILE A 94 -0.88 -5.05 1.94
N GLU A 95 0.05 -5.73 2.58
CA GLU A 95 1.33 -5.19 3.01
C GLU A 95 2.37 -5.57 1.96
N LEU A 96 3.05 -4.57 1.39
CA LEU A 96 3.94 -4.73 0.25
C LEU A 96 5.35 -4.29 0.61
N LYS A 97 6.33 -5.13 0.28
CA LYS A 97 7.74 -4.80 0.37
C LYS A 97 8.46 -4.98 -0.96
N CYS A 98 9.23 -3.99 -1.38
CA CYS A 98 10.06 -4.07 -2.58
C CYS A 98 11.56 -4.06 -2.24
N GLU A 99 12.30 -5.01 -2.79
CA GLU A 99 13.76 -5.04 -2.66
C GLU A 99 14.40 -3.90 -3.47
N SER A 100 15.19 -3.07 -2.80
CA SER A 100 16.03 -2.04 -3.40
C SER A 100 17.50 -2.29 -3.05
N TYR A 101 18.42 -1.96 -3.95
CA TYR A 101 19.84 -2.25 -3.75
C TYR A 101 20.40 -1.68 -2.43
N PHE A 102 19.99 -0.46 -2.08
CA PHE A 102 20.44 0.20 -0.84
C PHE A 102 19.76 -0.31 0.44
N ASN A 103 18.62 -1.01 0.34
CA ASN A 103 17.90 -1.56 1.49
C ASN A 103 17.93 -3.10 1.56
N ALA A 104 18.58 -3.79 0.62
CA ALA A 104 18.61 -5.25 0.53
C ALA A 104 18.96 -5.94 1.87
N HIS A 105 19.97 -5.44 2.58
CA HIS A 105 20.38 -5.96 3.91
C HIS A 105 19.29 -5.88 5.01
N LYS A 106 18.24 -5.08 4.82
CA LYS A 106 17.08 -4.98 5.73
C LYS A 106 15.84 -5.66 5.17
N PHE A 107 15.83 -6.03 3.90
CA PHE A 107 14.64 -6.49 3.19
C PHE A 107 13.93 -7.63 3.93
N LYS A 108 14.64 -8.72 4.24
CA LYS A 108 14.12 -9.84 5.07
C LYS A 108 13.54 -9.37 6.40
N GLY A 109 14.22 -8.45 7.07
CA GLY A 109 13.82 -7.91 8.36
C GLY A 109 12.54 -7.09 8.30
N GLU A 110 12.34 -6.32 7.23
CA GLU A 110 11.11 -5.55 7.01
C GLU A 110 9.95 -6.46 6.59
N VAL A 111 10.16 -7.39 5.65
CA VAL A 111 9.14 -8.39 5.27
C VAL A 111 8.67 -9.18 6.49
N LYS A 112 9.58 -9.59 7.37
CA LYS A 112 9.22 -10.28 8.61
C LYS A 112 8.30 -9.46 9.51
N LYS A 113 8.43 -8.13 9.54
CA LYS A 113 7.51 -7.26 10.29
C LYS A 113 6.15 -7.22 9.62
N ASP A 114 6.10 -7.19 8.29
CA ASP A 114 4.86 -7.21 7.53
C ASP A 114 4.10 -8.53 7.76
N ILE A 115 4.79 -9.68 7.77
CA ILE A 115 4.19 -10.99 8.16
C ILE A 115 3.60 -10.93 9.57
N GLN A 116 4.31 -10.32 10.53
CA GLN A 116 3.81 -10.17 11.90
C GLN A 116 2.57 -9.28 11.95
N LYS A 117 2.53 -8.22 11.14
CA LYS A 117 1.39 -7.31 11.01
C LYS A 117 0.18 -8.03 10.42
N VAL A 118 0.35 -8.78 9.33
CA VAL A 118 -0.70 -9.60 8.71
C VAL A 118 -1.28 -10.62 9.70
N ASN A 119 -0.42 -11.32 10.44
CA ASN A 119 -0.85 -12.36 11.36
C ASN A 119 -1.40 -11.86 12.69
N GLY A 120 -0.98 -10.68 13.14
CA GLY A 120 -1.28 -10.16 14.49
C GLY A 120 -2.10 -8.88 14.55
N GLY A 121 -2.36 -8.22 13.41
CA GLY A 121 -3.13 -6.99 13.36
C GLY A 121 -4.59 -7.18 13.76
N LEU A 122 -5.12 -6.23 14.53
CA LEU A 122 -6.56 -6.03 14.71
C LEU A 122 -7.04 -5.06 13.63
N PHE A 123 -8.04 -5.49 12.86
CA PHE A 123 -8.63 -4.69 11.79
C PHE A 123 -10.09 -4.41 12.09
N LYS A 124 -10.60 -3.31 11.55
CA LYS A 124 -11.98 -2.90 11.78
C LYS A 124 -12.96 -3.95 11.27
N SER A 125 -13.97 -4.27 12.08
CA SER A 125 -15.04 -5.23 11.77
C SER A 125 -15.68 -5.03 10.38
N ARG A 126 -15.87 -3.78 9.95
CA ARG A 126 -16.40 -3.42 8.62
C ARG A 126 -15.62 -4.04 7.45
N MET A 127 -14.33 -4.35 7.65
CA MET A 127 -13.47 -4.96 6.63
C MET A 127 -13.80 -6.44 6.38
N PHE A 128 -14.63 -7.06 7.24
CA PHE A 128 -14.85 -8.51 7.26
C PHE A 128 -16.27 -8.95 6.87
N GLN A 129 -17.15 -8.01 6.50
CA GLN A 129 -18.57 -8.31 6.22
C GLN A 129 -18.80 -9.37 5.12
N GLY A 130 -17.85 -9.57 4.20
CA GLY A 130 -17.88 -10.62 3.18
C GLY A 130 -16.67 -11.57 3.23
N GLY A 131 -15.92 -11.59 4.34
CA GLY A 131 -14.61 -12.22 4.42
C GLY A 131 -13.47 -11.30 3.96
N CYS A 132 -12.23 -11.64 4.31
CA CYS A 132 -11.07 -10.83 3.98
C CYS A 132 -9.79 -11.67 3.83
N ASN A 133 -9.02 -11.39 2.79
CA ASN A 133 -7.68 -11.93 2.61
C ASN A 133 -6.64 -10.86 2.89
N ILE A 134 -5.76 -11.12 3.86
CA ILE A 134 -4.70 -10.20 4.26
C ILE A 134 -3.38 -10.77 3.78
N TYR A 135 -2.76 -10.10 2.82
CA TYR A 135 -1.53 -10.53 2.17
C TYR A 135 -0.31 -9.80 2.72
N CYS A 136 0.78 -10.54 2.89
CA CYS A 136 2.12 -9.98 2.80
C CYS A 136 2.68 -10.34 1.43
N VAL A 137 3.06 -9.34 0.64
CA VAL A 137 3.63 -9.50 -0.69
C VAL A 137 5.03 -8.90 -0.72
N ALA A 138 6.01 -9.67 -1.17
CA ALA A 138 7.40 -9.25 -1.26
C ALA A 138 7.91 -9.40 -2.69
N LEU A 139 8.48 -8.32 -3.24
CA LEU A 139 9.05 -8.26 -4.58
C LEU A 139 10.57 -8.34 -4.49
N ALA A 140 11.11 -9.53 -4.72
CA ALA A 140 12.54 -9.81 -4.66
C ALA A 140 13.20 -9.58 -6.03
N MET A 141 14.24 -8.76 -6.07
CA MET A 141 15.01 -8.43 -7.27
C MET A 141 16.27 -9.30 -7.41
N SER A 142 16.73 -9.91 -6.32
CA SER A 142 17.97 -10.70 -6.26
C SER A 142 17.74 -12.13 -5.79
N ASN A 143 18.66 -13.03 -6.14
CA ASN A 143 18.65 -14.41 -5.63
C ASN A 143 18.77 -14.46 -4.09
N GLU A 144 19.50 -13.52 -3.48
CA GLU A 144 19.60 -13.43 -2.03
C GLU A 144 18.25 -13.05 -1.42
N GLY A 145 17.57 -12.05 -1.99
CA GLY A 145 16.20 -11.68 -1.60
C GLY A 145 15.22 -12.84 -1.76
N ALA A 146 15.33 -13.61 -2.85
CA ALA A 146 14.51 -14.80 -3.08
C ALA A 146 14.73 -15.89 -2.03
N CYS A 147 15.98 -16.25 -1.74
CA CYS A 147 16.30 -17.20 -0.66
C CYS A 147 15.81 -16.69 0.70
N ASP A 148 15.88 -15.39 0.95
CA ASP A 148 15.36 -14.79 2.18
C ASP A 148 13.84 -14.91 2.32
N MET A 149 13.09 -14.84 1.21
CA MET A 149 11.63 -15.03 1.23
C MET A 149 11.25 -16.49 1.45
N GLU A 150 11.97 -17.42 0.81
CA GLU A 150 11.83 -18.86 1.04
C GLU A 150 12.09 -19.21 2.52
N ASP A 151 13.16 -18.68 3.12
CA ASP A 151 13.49 -18.83 4.54
C ASP A 151 12.40 -18.30 5.50
N LEU A 152 11.66 -17.28 5.07
CA LEU A 152 10.53 -16.73 5.82
C LEU A 152 9.25 -17.56 5.65
N GLY A 153 9.26 -18.54 4.76
CA GLY A 153 8.12 -19.41 4.47
C GLY A 153 7.08 -18.76 3.56
N LEU A 154 7.47 -17.77 2.75
CA LEU A 154 6.59 -17.24 1.69
C LEU A 154 6.56 -18.21 0.51
N GLU A 155 5.44 -18.22 -0.18
CA GLU A 155 5.22 -18.97 -1.40
C GLU A 155 5.60 -18.12 -2.62
N LEU A 156 6.22 -18.75 -3.62
CA LEU A 156 6.53 -18.09 -4.90
C LEU A 156 5.30 -18.12 -5.79
N PHE A 157 4.91 -16.97 -6.32
CA PHE A 157 3.91 -16.90 -7.39
C PHE A 157 4.58 -17.16 -8.74
N GLU A 158 4.32 -18.35 -9.31
CA GLU A 158 4.83 -18.75 -10.62
C GLU A 158 3.85 -18.31 -11.71
N PHE A 159 4.33 -17.49 -12.65
CA PHE A 159 3.53 -16.98 -13.75
C PHE A 159 4.37 -16.82 -15.02
N ASP A 160 4.07 -17.66 -16.02
CA ASP A 160 4.89 -17.79 -17.24
C ASP A 160 4.54 -16.77 -18.35
N ASP A 161 3.42 -16.06 -18.24
CA ASP A 161 2.95 -15.16 -19.31
C ASP A 161 3.56 -13.74 -19.24
N ALA A 162 4.41 -13.42 -18.26
CA ALA A 162 5.05 -12.11 -18.11
C ALA A 162 6.46 -12.20 -17.49
N GLU A 163 7.41 -11.40 -17.99
CA GLU A 163 8.81 -11.38 -17.52
C GLU A 163 9.15 -10.13 -16.67
N ALA A 164 8.57 -10.02 -15.47
CA ALA A 164 8.92 -8.95 -14.53
C ALA A 164 10.39 -9.05 -14.06
N PRO A 165 11.06 -7.92 -13.73
CA PRO A 165 12.45 -7.93 -13.25
C PRO A 165 12.59 -8.38 -11.78
N PHE A 166 11.50 -8.82 -11.16
CA PHE A 166 11.42 -9.30 -9.78
C PHE A 166 10.64 -10.61 -9.72
N GLN A 167 10.81 -11.33 -8.61
CA GLN A 167 9.98 -12.47 -8.21
C GLN A 167 8.93 -12.01 -7.20
N VAL A 168 7.70 -12.49 -7.35
CA VAL A 168 6.59 -12.18 -6.44
C VAL A 168 6.45 -13.29 -5.41
N TRP A 169 6.69 -12.95 -4.15
CA TRP A 169 6.55 -13.86 -3.01
C TRP A 169 5.39 -13.43 -2.14
N TRP A 170 4.68 -14.37 -1.54
CA TRP A 170 3.49 -14.05 -0.77
C TRP A 170 3.20 -15.01 0.38
N CYS A 171 2.45 -14.52 1.37
CA CYS A 171 1.70 -15.34 2.30
C CYS A 171 0.38 -14.65 2.62
N VAL A 172 -0.63 -15.41 3.03
CA VAL A 172 -1.98 -14.89 3.30
C VAL A 172 -2.49 -15.34 4.66
N ARG A 173 -3.24 -14.46 5.32
CA ARG A 173 -4.20 -14.80 6.38
C ARG A 173 -5.60 -14.55 5.85
N THR A 174 -6.42 -15.60 5.82
CA THR A 174 -7.83 -15.51 5.45
C THR A 174 -8.68 -15.38 6.71
N ILE A 175 -9.66 -14.49 6.67
CA ILE A 175 -10.69 -14.29 7.69
C ILE A 175 -12.03 -14.59 7.02
N ASP A 176 -12.71 -15.61 7.50
CA ASP A 176 -13.99 -16.05 6.95
C ASP A 176 -15.12 -15.10 7.41
N ALA A 177 -16.11 -14.87 6.54
CA ALA A 177 -17.26 -14.03 6.84
C ALA A 177 -18.04 -14.49 8.09
N GLU A 178 -18.05 -15.81 8.35
CA GLU A 178 -18.76 -16.42 9.49
C GLU A 178 -18.07 -16.14 10.84
N GLU A 179 -16.80 -15.72 10.86
CA GLU A 179 -16.10 -15.39 12.11
C GLU A 179 -16.60 -14.07 12.75
N PHE A 180 -17.29 -13.22 11.98
CA PHE A 180 -17.73 -11.88 12.40
C PHE A 180 -19.24 -11.64 12.33
N SER A 181 -20.06 -12.63 11.94
CA SER A 181 -21.52 -12.50 11.89
C SER A 181 -22.20 -12.49 13.28
N GLY A 182 -21.46 -12.17 14.34
CA GLY A 182 -21.85 -12.37 15.73
C GLY A 182 -22.47 -11.16 16.43
N GLU A 183 -22.08 -9.93 16.11
CA GLU A 183 -22.59 -8.73 16.79
C GLU A 183 -22.63 -7.55 15.80
N GLU A 184 -23.80 -7.31 15.21
CA GLU A 184 -24.14 -5.99 14.65
C GLU A 184 -24.20 -5.02 15.84
N GLU A 185 -23.11 -4.31 16.14
CA GLU A 185 -23.23 -3.09 16.94
C GLU A 185 -23.94 -2.06 16.06
N GLU A 186 -25.19 -1.75 16.42
CA GLU A 186 -25.95 -0.63 15.88
C GLU A 186 -25.08 0.64 15.99
N ASP A 187 -24.54 1.11 14.85
CA ASP A 187 -23.93 2.42 14.76
C ASP A 187 -24.97 3.45 15.21
N ALA A 188 -24.80 3.94 16.43
CA ALA A 188 -25.63 4.97 17.00
C ALA A 188 -25.41 6.26 16.19
N ASP A 189 -26.43 6.62 15.40
CA ASP A 189 -26.58 7.93 14.78
C ASP A 189 -26.43 9.04 15.84
N TYR A 190 -25.22 9.57 15.98
CA TYR A 190 -24.94 10.77 16.78
C TYR A 190 -24.07 11.73 15.94
N TRP A 191 -24.73 12.42 15.03
CA TRP A 191 -24.26 13.72 14.52
C TRP A 191 -25.42 14.71 14.63
N ASP A 192 -25.70 15.11 15.87
CA ASP A 192 -26.38 16.36 16.19
C ASP A 192 -25.39 17.18 17.02
N ASP A 193 -24.81 18.18 16.39
CA ASP A 193 -24.36 19.41 17.04
C ASP A 193 -24.09 20.43 15.91
N ASP A 194 -25.21 20.94 15.41
CA ASP A 194 -25.35 22.35 15.04
C ASP A 194 -25.06 23.17 16.29
N ASP A 195 -23.90 23.81 16.36
CA ASP A 195 -23.75 25.04 17.13
C ASP A 195 -22.69 25.93 16.49
N THR A 196 -23.22 26.80 15.64
CA THR A 196 -22.77 28.17 15.42
C THR A 196 -22.03 28.77 16.62
N LEU A 197 -20.78 29.18 16.43
CA LEU A 197 -20.21 30.26 17.24
C LEU A 197 -19.52 31.27 16.33
N GLU A 198 -19.95 32.51 16.57
CA GLU A 198 -19.77 33.73 15.81
C GLU A 198 -18.35 34.27 15.87
N ASP A 199 -18.04 35.09 14.86
CA ASP A 199 -16.93 36.04 14.80
C ASP A 199 -16.78 36.84 16.09
N ASP A 200 -15.53 37.06 16.50
CA ASP A 200 -15.12 38.32 17.12
C ASP A 200 -13.70 38.67 16.64
N GLU A 201 -13.65 39.74 15.86
CA GLU A 201 -12.45 40.52 15.57
C GLU A 201 -11.88 41.09 16.89
N ASP A 202 -10.55 41.17 17.04
CA ASP A 202 -9.80 42.43 16.85
C ASP A 202 -8.38 42.48 17.49
N GLU A 203 -7.51 43.16 16.77
CA GLU A 203 -6.32 43.96 17.14
C GLU A 203 -5.19 43.48 18.09
N THR A 204 -4.01 43.30 17.45
CA THR A 204 -2.65 43.82 17.73
C THR A 204 -2.12 43.98 19.17
N VAL A 205 -0.89 43.50 19.45
CA VAL A 205 0.24 44.32 19.95
C VAL A 205 1.60 43.65 19.59
N ASP A 206 2.48 44.49 19.05
CA ASP A 206 3.92 44.37 18.77
C ASP A 206 4.79 44.23 20.05
N ASP A 207 5.76 43.32 20.07
CA ASP A 207 7.04 43.58 20.76
C ASP A 207 8.17 42.70 20.18
N GLY A 208 9.11 43.36 19.52
CA GLY A 208 10.25 42.74 18.87
C GLY A 208 11.41 42.47 19.82
N THR A 209 12.21 41.45 19.50
CA THR A 209 13.63 41.43 19.87
C THR A 209 14.48 40.71 18.82
N TYR A 210 15.25 41.51 18.08
CA TYR A 210 16.64 41.30 17.61
C TYR A 210 17.17 39.87 17.41
N ALA A 211 17.51 39.50 16.17
CA ALA A 211 18.85 39.73 15.60
C ALA A 211 19.19 38.80 14.42
N GLN A 212 19.60 39.45 13.33
CA GLN A 212 20.66 39.06 12.39
C GLN A 212 20.49 37.85 11.46
N GLY A 213 20.48 38.16 10.16
CA GLY A 213 21.49 37.57 9.28
C GLY A 213 21.03 37.25 7.86
N TYR A 214 21.60 37.99 6.92
CA TYR A 214 21.88 37.65 5.52
C TYR A 214 21.00 38.22 4.40
N SER A 215 21.71 39.08 3.66
CA SER A 215 21.44 39.76 2.40
C SER A 215 21.30 38.83 1.20
N ASN A 216 20.42 39.22 0.27
CA ASN A 216 20.54 39.24 -1.20
C ASN A 216 19.15 38.90 -1.79
N GLY A 217 18.43 39.77 -2.48
CA GLY A 217 18.91 40.61 -3.59
C GLY A 217 18.43 40.00 -4.91
N TYR A 218 17.12 39.89 -5.12
CA TYR A 218 16.54 39.48 -6.40
C TYR A 218 16.57 40.66 -7.36
N ASN A 219 17.53 40.66 -8.28
CA ASN A 219 17.60 41.59 -9.40
C ASN A 219 17.22 40.83 -10.68
N HIS A 220 15.98 41.06 -11.16
CA HIS A 220 15.52 40.57 -12.46
C HIS A 220 15.84 41.61 -13.53
N GLN A 221 16.88 41.41 -14.34
CA GLN A 221 16.93 41.93 -15.71
C GLN A 221 18.18 41.45 -16.45
N TYR A 222 17.99 40.81 -17.60
CA TYR A 222 18.68 41.02 -18.91
C TYR A 222 17.93 40.08 -19.89
N GLY A 223 17.44 40.46 -21.06
CA GLY A 223 17.82 41.58 -21.91
C GLY A 223 18.34 41.00 -23.23
N ALA A 224 17.42 40.88 -24.20
CA ALA A 224 17.54 40.72 -25.65
C ALA A 224 18.93 40.67 -26.32
N TYR A 225 19.09 39.69 -27.22
CA TYR A 225 20.09 39.68 -28.29
C TYR A 225 19.60 40.50 -29.50
N ASN A 226 20.37 41.54 -29.86
CA ASN A 226 20.69 41.96 -31.23
C ASN A 226 21.89 42.92 -31.18
#